data_AF-A0A7Y7H9F8-F1
#
_entry.id   AF-A0A7Y7H9F8-F1
#
_cell.length_a   1.000
_cell.length_b   1.000
_cell.length_c   1.000
_cell.angle_alpha   90.00
_cell.angle_beta   90.00
_cell.angle_gamma   90.00
#
_symmetry.space_group_name_H-M   'P 1'
#
loop_
_entity.id
_entity.type
_entity.pdbx_description
1 polymer ?
#
loop_
_entity_poly.entity_id
_entity_poly.type
_entity_poly.pdbx_seq_one_letter_code
_entity_poly.pdbx_strand_id
1 'polypeptide(L)'
;MKNYYILFAISSLVFSISSAYGQIEITRPIEQYGFNQKTVVTNAKGEKYTYAKWRELMATGYYMLKPVQHDSDSSAFILTKRDPLADGILPANAIKPPETRFFKTGNTFSFFNMRDVNGNVITAAELKGKIVVLNFWFIACPPCRYEMPELNRLVDAYQDNKDIVFIAISLDKTEQVERFLKVSPFKYHVVSDSMPLFSYYGVDECPVSLVIDRDGVIRFNSQGYGDGTVPDWIRKTISDIK
;
A
#
# COMPACT_ATOMS: atom_id res chain seq x y z
N MET A 1 -35.37 -61.86 4.64
CA MET A 1 -35.42 -60.48 4.15
C MET A 1 -34.93 -59.56 5.25
N LYS A 2 -33.67 -59.09 5.18
CA LYS A 2 -33.08 -58.18 6.19
C LYS A 2 -32.86 -56.82 5.50
N ASN A 3 -33.58 -55.81 5.98
CA ASN A 3 -33.47 -54.42 5.54
C ASN A 3 -32.26 -53.77 6.20
N TYR A 4 -31.35 -53.20 5.40
CA TYR A 4 -30.28 -52.33 5.87
C TYR A 4 -30.70 -50.87 5.67
N TYR A 5 -30.91 -50.16 6.78
CA TYR A 5 -31.01 -48.70 6.79
C TYR A 5 -29.60 -48.12 6.78
N ILE A 6 -29.23 -47.46 5.68
CA ILE A 6 -27.99 -46.68 5.59
C ILE A 6 -28.30 -45.29 6.17
N LEU A 7 -27.80 -45.01 7.39
CA LEU A 7 -27.76 -43.65 7.93
C LEU A 7 -26.68 -42.86 7.19
N PHE A 8 -27.09 -41.83 6.45
CA PHE A 8 -26.17 -40.80 5.96
C PHE A 8 -25.79 -39.88 7.13
N ALA A 9 -24.52 -39.97 7.56
CA ALA A 9 -23.91 -39.01 8.46
C ALA A 9 -23.68 -37.69 7.71
N ILE A 10 -24.43 -36.64 8.07
CA ILE A 10 -24.12 -35.28 7.65
C ILE A 10 -23.03 -34.77 8.61
N SER A 11 -21.77 -34.98 8.21
CA SER A 11 -20.64 -34.30 8.82
C SER A 11 -20.66 -32.85 8.36
N SER A 12 -21.11 -31.96 9.24
CA SER A 12 -21.01 -30.51 9.07
C SER A 12 -19.53 -30.13 9.09
N LEU A 13 -18.88 -30.17 7.92
CA LEU A 13 -17.53 -29.65 7.75
C LEU A 13 -17.58 -28.12 7.83
N VAL A 14 -17.39 -27.59 9.04
CA VAL A 14 -17.07 -26.17 9.23
C VAL A 14 -15.67 -25.98 8.67
N PHE A 15 -15.58 -25.57 7.40
CA PHE A 15 -14.34 -25.08 6.83
C PHE A 15 -14.00 -23.76 7.53
N SER A 16 -13.24 -23.83 8.61
CA SER A 16 -12.49 -22.68 9.12
C SER A 16 -11.49 -22.31 8.05
N ILE A 17 -11.83 -21.36 7.20
CA ILE A 17 -10.88 -20.70 6.32
C ILE A 17 -9.96 -19.91 7.26
N SER A 18 -8.84 -20.51 7.67
CA SER A 18 -7.70 -19.75 8.18
C SER A 18 -7.24 -18.85 7.05
N SER A 19 -7.76 -17.62 7.01
CA SER A 19 -7.14 -16.55 6.25
C SER A 19 -5.69 -16.46 6.73
N ALA A 20 -4.73 -16.30 5.81
CA ALA A 20 -3.29 -16.19 6.08
C ALA A 20 -2.90 -15.02 7.02
N TYR A 21 -3.88 -14.28 7.53
CA TYR A 21 -3.78 -13.24 8.54
C TYR A 21 -3.94 -13.73 9.99
N GLY A 22 -3.69 -15.02 10.27
CA GLY A 22 -3.53 -15.50 11.64
C GLY A 22 -2.39 -14.73 12.32
N GLN A 23 -2.73 -13.55 12.85
CA GLN A 23 -1.89 -12.62 13.58
C GLN A 23 -0.49 -12.41 12.97
N ILE A 24 -0.37 -11.47 12.02
CA ILE A 24 0.93 -10.78 11.86
C ILE A 24 1.14 -10.01 13.16
N GLU A 25 1.70 -10.67 14.16
CA GLU A 25 1.97 -10.05 15.44
C GLU A 25 3.03 -8.98 15.23
N ILE A 26 2.69 -7.75 15.60
CA ILE A 26 3.67 -6.69 15.80
C ILE A 26 4.51 -7.10 17.01
N THR A 27 5.56 -7.89 16.75
CA THR A 27 6.44 -8.50 17.75
C THR A 27 7.51 -7.53 18.26
N ARG A 28 7.74 -6.42 17.55
CA ARG A 28 8.71 -5.37 17.92
C ARG A 28 7.96 -4.09 18.32
N PRO A 29 8.59 -3.16 19.06
CA PRO A 29 8.04 -1.82 19.23
C PRO A 29 7.75 -1.15 17.87
N ILE A 30 6.63 -0.42 17.77
CA ILE A 30 6.15 0.20 16.51
C ILE A 30 7.21 1.10 15.87
N GLU A 31 8.02 1.77 16.70
CA GLU A 31 9.12 2.63 16.29
C GLU A 31 10.19 1.90 15.46
N GLN A 32 10.27 0.57 15.59
CA GLN A 32 11.23 -0.26 14.85
C GLN A 32 10.74 -0.67 13.46
N TYR A 33 9.43 -0.63 13.20
CA TYR A 33 8.89 -0.90 11.86
C TYR A 33 9.06 0.31 10.95
N GLY A 34 9.18 1.53 11.49
CA GLY A 34 9.51 2.70 10.69
C GLY A 34 10.99 2.77 10.29
N PHE A 35 11.24 3.54 9.24
CA PHE A 35 12.54 4.17 9.00
C PHE A 35 12.98 4.95 10.24
N ASN A 36 14.10 4.56 10.87
CA ASN A 36 14.52 5.05 12.18
C ASN A 36 16.04 5.27 12.26
N GLN A 37 16.54 5.69 13.43
CA GLN A 37 17.96 6.02 13.62
C GLN A 37 18.92 4.84 13.42
N LYS A 38 18.43 3.58 13.52
CA LYS A 38 19.22 2.37 13.26
C LYS A 38 19.26 1.99 11.78
N THR A 39 18.42 2.58 10.94
CA THR A 39 18.43 2.33 9.49
C THR A 39 19.73 2.87 8.89
N VAL A 40 20.53 1.97 8.32
CA VAL A 40 21.78 2.33 7.65
C VAL A 40 21.48 2.78 6.23
N VAL A 41 21.77 4.05 5.93
CA VAL A 41 21.57 4.63 4.61
C VAL A 41 22.90 5.20 4.12
N THR A 42 23.32 4.83 2.92
CA THR A 42 24.55 5.29 2.27
C THR A 42 24.27 5.93 0.92
N ASN A 43 25.25 6.61 0.34
CA ASN A 43 25.25 6.90 -1.09
C ASN A 43 25.84 5.73 -1.90
N ALA A 44 25.90 5.86 -3.22
CA ALA A 44 26.47 4.84 -4.11
C ALA A 44 27.96 4.51 -3.86
N LYS A 45 28.69 5.37 -3.13
CA LYS A 45 30.10 5.15 -2.73
C LYS A 45 30.24 4.50 -1.34
N GLY A 46 29.14 4.23 -0.65
CA GLY A 46 29.14 3.67 0.71
C GLY A 46 29.25 4.70 1.83
N GLU A 47 29.22 6.00 1.54
CA GLU A 47 29.29 7.05 2.55
C GLU A 47 27.94 7.15 3.29
N LYS A 48 27.95 7.08 4.62
CA LYS A 48 26.74 7.05 5.46
C LYS A 48 26.09 8.43 5.57
N TYR A 49 24.76 8.48 5.48
CA TYR A 49 23.96 9.64 5.85
C TYR A 49 23.52 9.56 7.31
N THR A 50 23.45 10.70 8.00
CA THR A 50 22.78 10.78 9.31
C THR A 50 21.27 10.59 9.14
N TYR A 51 20.60 10.08 10.19
CA TYR A 51 19.15 9.90 10.18
C TYR A 51 18.39 11.16 9.76
N ALA A 52 18.71 12.30 10.38
CA ALA A 52 18.11 13.57 10.05
C ALA A 52 18.30 13.94 8.57
N LYS A 53 19.50 13.71 8.02
CA LYS A 53 19.80 14.12 6.65
C LYS A 53 19.06 13.31 5.61
N TRP A 54 19.10 11.99 5.68
CA TRP A 54 18.42 11.19 4.67
C TRP A 54 16.89 11.25 4.84
N ARG A 55 16.38 11.45 6.06
CA ARG A 55 14.93 11.70 6.28
C ARG A 55 14.45 12.97 5.63
N GLU A 56 15.22 14.05 5.73
CA GLU A 56 14.93 15.31 5.01
C GLU A 56 14.89 15.07 3.50
N LEU A 57 15.87 14.35 2.95
CA LEU A 57 15.92 14.04 1.52
C LEU A 57 14.75 13.14 1.09
N MET A 58 14.42 12.09 1.85
CA MET A 58 13.27 11.22 1.59
C MET A 58 11.94 11.96 1.67
N ALA A 59 11.82 12.95 2.58
CA ALA A 59 10.60 13.76 2.70
C ALA A 59 10.33 14.63 1.46
N THR A 60 11.36 14.93 0.65
CA THR A 60 11.17 15.56 -0.67
C THR A 60 10.54 14.62 -1.68
N GLY A 61 10.63 13.31 -1.43
CA GLY A 61 10.25 12.24 -2.32
C GLY A 61 11.16 12.06 -3.55
N TYR A 62 11.98 13.04 -3.94
CA TYR A 62 12.96 12.89 -5.03
C TYR A 62 14.15 12.00 -4.68
N TYR A 63 14.11 11.36 -3.51
CA TYR A 63 15.05 10.35 -3.12
C TYR A 63 14.29 9.08 -2.78
N MET A 64 14.85 7.95 -3.18
CA MET A 64 14.33 6.62 -2.90
C MET A 64 15.41 5.79 -2.19
N LEU A 65 14.98 4.90 -1.31
CA LEU A 65 15.87 3.95 -0.65
C LEU A 65 15.85 2.65 -1.43
N LYS A 66 16.97 2.32 -2.08
CA LYS A 66 17.15 1.02 -2.73
C LYS A 66 17.72 0.04 -1.71
N PRO A 67 17.05 -1.08 -1.40
CA PRO A 67 17.58 -2.06 -0.48
C PRO A 67 18.87 -2.66 -1.05
N VAL A 68 19.89 -2.77 -0.20
CA VAL A 68 21.11 -3.53 -0.47
C VAL A 68 21.00 -4.81 0.35
N GLN A 69 21.29 -5.96 -0.26
CA GLN A 69 21.46 -7.19 0.51
C GLN A 69 22.60 -6.97 1.50
N HIS A 70 22.27 -7.06 2.79
CA HIS A 70 23.23 -7.03 3.87
C HIS A 70 22.99 -8.28 4.70
N ASP A 71 24.04 -9.06 4.93
CA ASP A 71 23.98 -10.25 5.77
C ASP A 71 23.52 -9.87 7.18
N SER A 72 22.55 -10.65 7.67
CA SER A 72 21.93 -10.67 9.00
C SER A 72 21.53 -9.32 9.63
N ASP A 73 20.21 -9.11 9.68
CA ASP A 73 19.48 -8.23 10.61
C ASP A 73 19.50 -6.71 10.44
N SER A 74 20.26 -6.14 9.49
CA SER A 74 20.15 -4.71 9.17
C SER A 74 20.08 -4.47 7.67
N SER A 75 18.88 -4.25 7.11
CA SER A 75 18.76 -3.79 5.72
C SER A 75 19.50 -2.45 5.58
N ALA A 76 20.62 -2.45 4.85
CA ALA A 76 21.29 -1.24 4.42
C ALA A 76 20.64 -0.74 3.14
N PHE A 77 20.57 0.58 2.95
CA PHE A 77 19.95 1.19 1.79
C PHE A 77 20.90 2.14 1.08
N ILE A 78 20.87 2.14 -0.25
CA ILE A 78 21.47 3.21 -1.04
C ILE A 78 20.40 4.26 -1.31
N LEU A 79 20.65 5.47 -0.81
CA LEU A 79 19.86 6.64 -1.14
C LEU A 79 20.15 7.05 -2.59
N THR A 80 19.14 6.88 -3.43
CA THR A 80 19.22 7.20 -4.86
C THR A 80 18.39 8.44 -5.13
N LYS A 81 19.00 9.45 -5.77
CA LYS A 81 18.25 10.62 -6.27
C LYS A 81 17.49 10.21 -7.53
N ARG A 82 16.19 10.44 -7.53
CA ARG A 82 15.32 10.38 -8.70
C ARG A 82 15.34 11.76 -9.38
N ASP A 83 15.37 11.78 -10.70
CA ASP A 83 15.32 13.04 -11.46
C ASP A 83 13.91 13.67 -11.33
N PRO A 84 13.76 14.87 -10.73
CA PRO A 84 12.48 15.56 -10.64
C PRO A 84 11.85 15.85 -12.01
N LEU A 85 12.66 16.02 -13.07
CA LEU A 85 12.19 16.25 -14.43
C LEU A 85 11.65 14.97 -15.09
N ALA A 86 11.94 13.80 -14.52
CA ALA A 86 11.33 12.54 -14.92
C ALA A 86 9.97 12.30 -14.26
N ASP A 87 9.60 13.05 -13.22
CA ASP A 87 8.27 12.92 -12.61
C ASP A 87 7.20 13.41 -13.60
N GLY A 88 6.37 12.47 -14.09
CA GLY A 88 5.41 12.74 -15.17
C GLY A 88 5.80 12.19 -16.53
N ILE A 89 7.06 11.80 -16.71
CA ILE A 89 7.51 11.08 -17.90
C ILE A 89 7.72 9.64 -17.47
N LEU A 90 6.72 8.78 -17.68
CA LEU A 90 6.96 7.34 -17.60
C LEU A 90 8.01 7.00 -18.67
N PRO A 91 9.21 6.53 -18.29
CA PRO A 91 10.20 6.13 -19.29
C PRO A 91 9.57 5.15 -20.27
N ALA A 92 9.86 5.26 -21.57
CA ALA A 92 9.29 4.36 -22.58
C ALA A 92 9.59 2.87 -22.29
N ASN A 93 10.63 2.60 -21.50
CA ASN A 93 11.05 1.28 -21.04
C ASN A 93 10.64 0.97 -19.58
N ALA A 94 9.79 1.78 -18.96
CA ALA A 94 9.32 1.51 -17.60
C ALA A 94 8.53 0.20 -17.59
N ILE A 95 9.03 -0.75 -16.82
CA ILE A 95 8.38 -2.06 -16.68
C ILE A 95 7.06 -1.82 -15.94
N LYS A 96 5.96 -2.35 -16.48
CA LYS A 96 4.67 -2.34 -15.79
C LYS A 96 4.77 -3.25 -14.56
N PRO A 97 4.45 -2.77 -13.34
CA PRO A 97 4.34 -3.63 -12.18
C PRO A 97 3.41 -4.82 -12.46
N PRO A 98 3.71 -6.00 -11.89
CA PRO A 98 2.82 -7.14 -12.05
C PRO A 98 1.44 -6.80 -11.50
N GLU A 99 0.40 -7.16 -12.26
CA GLU A 99 -0.98 -7.07 -11.79
C GLU A 99 -1.19 -8.03 -10.62
N THR A 100 -2.04 -7.63 -9.68
CA THR A 100 -2.41 -8.48 -8.55
C THR A 100 -3.45 -9.51 -8.96
N ARG A 101 -3.50 -10.64 -8.25
CA ARG A 101 -4.53 -11.66 -8.43
C ARG A 101 -5.88 -11.30 -7.82
N PHE A 102 -5.95 -10.28 -6.96
CA PHE A 102 -7.17 -9.92 -6.22
C PHE A 102 -8.14 -9.04 -7.04
N PHE A 103 -7.60 -8.31 -8.02
CA PHE A 103 -8.33 -7.33 -8.79
C PHE A 103 -8.05 -7.50 -10.28
N LYS A 104 -9.02 -7.13 -11.11
CA LYS A 104 -8.89 -7.21 -12.57
C LYS A 104 -9.23 -5.86 -13.18
N THR A 105 -8.33 -5.37 -14.03
CA THR A 105 -8.56 -4.15 -14.83
C THR A 105 -9.83 -4.30 -15.68
N GLY A 106 -10.69 -3.28 -15.65
CA GLY A 106 -11.99 -3.25 -16.33
C GLY A 106 -13.17 -3.71 -15.46
N ASN A 107 -12.93 -4.34 -14.30
CA ASN A 107 -13.99 -4.67 -13.35
C ASN A 107 -14.40 -3.45 -12.53
N THR A 108 -15.64 -3.43 -12.06
CA THR A 108 -16.13 -2.44 -11.10
C THR A 108 -15.60 -2.70 -9.70
N PHE A 109 -15.34 -1.62 -8.96
CA PHE A 109 -14.95 -1.64 -7.55
C PHE A 109 -16.15 -1.21 -6.67
N SER A 110 -16.46 -2.01 -5.66
CA SER A 110 -17.50 -1.68 -4.68
C SER A 110 -16.93 -0.74 -3.63
N PHE A 111 -17.42 0.50 -3.51
CA PHE A 111 -17.00 1.39 -2.42
C PHE A 111 -17.79 1.16 -1.13
N PHE A 112 -17.17 1.46 0.01
CA PHE A 112 -17.78 1.37 1.34
C PHE A 112 -17.63 2.70 2.09
N ASN A 113 -18.54 2.96 3.04
CA ASN A 113 -18.37 4.05 3.98
C ASN A 113 -17.27 3.68 4.97
N MET A 114 -16.32 4.58 5.16
CA MET A 114 -15.14 4.38 6.01
C MET A 114 -14.91 5.60 6.88
N ARG A 115 -14.07 5.43 7.91
CA ARG A 115 -13.54 6.52 8.71
C ARG A 115 -12.03 6.38 8.76
N ASP A 116 -11.32 7.48 8.48
CA ASP A 116 -9.87 7.50 8.59
C ASP A 116 -9.41 7.71 10.04
N VAL A 117 -8.11 7.52 10.29
CA VAL A 117 -7.48 7.71 11.61
C VAL A 117 -7.53 9.16 12.12
N ASN A 118 -7.83 10.14 11.26
CA ASN A 118 -8.02 11.54 11.65
C ASN A 118 -9.49 11.86 11.97
N GLY A 119 -10.38 10.86 11.88
CA GLY A 119 -11.81 11.01 12.14
C GLY A 119 -12.62 11.47 10.93
N ASN A 120 -12.02 11.68 9.76
CA ASN A 120 -12.76 12.05 8.55
C ASN A 120 -13.65 10.89 8.10
N VAL A 121 -14.90 11.21 7.74
CA VAL A 121 -15.83 10.24 7.16
C VAL A 121 -15.63 10.25 5.66
N ILE A 122 -15.43 9.07 5.09
CA ILE A 122 -15.29 8.86 3.65
C ILE A 122 -16.48 8.04 3.18
N THR A 123 -17.39 8.63 2.42
CA THR A 123 -18.61 7.94 1.99
C THR A 123 -18.45 7.29 0.62
N ALA A 124 -19.05 6.12 0.42
CA ALA A 124 -19.08 5.48 -0.90
C ALA A 124 -19.72 6.36 -1.97
N ALA A 125 -20.67 7.22 -1.57
CA ALA A 125 -21.34 8.16 -2.46
C ALA A 125 -20.39 9.27 -2.94
N GLU A 126 -19.53 9.81 -2.09
CA GLU A 126 -18.61 10.89 -2.48
C GLU A 126 -17.46 10.40 -3.38
N LEU A 127 -17.14 9.10 -3.32
CA LEU A 127 -16.09 8.48 -4.14
C LEU A 127 -16.58 8.24 -5.58
N LYS A 128 -17.89 8.14 -5.80
CA LYS A 128 -18.45 8.06 -7.16
C LYS A 128 -18.23 9.38 -7.88
N GLY A 129 -17.82 9.32 -9.15
CA GLY A 129 -17.48 10.49 -9.96
C GLY A 129 -16.06 11.02 -9.72
N LYS A 130 -15.30 10.44 -8.78
CA LYS A 130 -13.90 10.79 -8.51
C LYS A 130 -12.97 9.69 -9.01
N ILE A 131 -11.73 10.05 -9.27
CA ILE A 131 -10.64 9.09 -9.42
C ILE A 131 -10.16 8.71 -8.02
N VAL A 132 -10.10 7.41 -7.71
CA VAL A 132 -9.65 6.92 -6.40
C VAL A 132 -8.37 6.13 -6.56
N VAL A 133 -7.31 6.57 -5.88
CA VAL A 133 -6.06 5.81 -5.71
C VAL A 133 -6.12 5.12 -4.37
N LEU A 134 -6.14 3.80 -4.38
CA LEU A 134 -6.33 2.96 -3.19
C LEU A 134 -5.11 2.05 -2.99
N ASN A 135 -4.58 1.99 -1.78
CA ASN A 135 -3.48 1.10 -1.43
C ASN A 135 -3.81 0.22 -0.21
N PHE A 136 -3.65 -1.10 -0.32
CA PHE A 136 -3.69 -2.02 0.82
C PHE A 136 -2.29 -2.23 1.39
N TRP A 137 -2.13 -2.07 2.71
CA TRP A 137 -0.83 -2.16 3.37
C TRP A 137 -0.95 -2.62 4.84
N PHE A 138 0.20 -2.80 5.49
CA PHE A 138 0.29 -2.97 6.94
C PHE A 138 1.65 -2.52 7.49
N ILE A 139 1.73 -2.24 8.80
CA ILE A 139 2.91 -1.66 9.46
C ILE A 139 4.14 -2.54 9.27
N ALA A 140 3.99 -3.84 9.46
CA ALA A 140 5.05 -4.82 9.35
C ALA A 140 5.36 -5.26 7.90
N CYS A 141 4.95 -4.50 6.89
CA CYS A 141 5.23 -4.74 5.48
C CYS A 141 6.42 -3.89 5.00
N PRO A 142 7.65 -4.43 4.88
CA PRO A 142 8.78 -3.66 4.36
C PRO A 142 8.56 -3.01 3.00
N PRO A 143 8.06 -3.71 1.95
CA PRO A 143 7.88 -3.09 0.64
C PRO A 143 6.84 -1.96 0.65
N CYS A 144 5.79 -2.06 1.47
CA CYS A 144 4.82 -0.99 1.64
C CYS A 144 5.50 0.29 2.13
N ARG A 145 6.40 0.19 3.12
CA ARG A 145 7.10 1.36 3.68
C ARG A 145 8.05 2.04 2.70
N TYR A 146 8.52 1.30 1.69
CA TYR A 146 9.34 1.86 0.61
C TYR A 146 8.49 2.63 -0.40
N GLU A 147 7.26 2.16 -0.65
CA GLU A 147 6.31 2.76 -1.59
C GLU A 147 5.72 4.09 -1.09
N MET A 148 5.42 4.17 0.21
CA MET A 148 4.63 5.28 0.78
C MET A 148 5.25 6.68 0.65
N PRO A 149 6.57 6.90 0.81
CA PRO A 149 7.18 8.20 0.54
C PRO A 149 7.02 8.65 -0.93
N GLU A 150 6.96 7.69 -1.86
CA GLU A 150 6.79 8.00 -3.27
C GLU A 150 5.35 8.33 -3.63
N LEU A 151 4.41 7.59 -3.07
CA LEU A 151 2.99 7.89 -3.21
C LEU A 151 2.64 9.24 -2.54
N ASN A 152 3.37 9.69 -1.51
CA ASN A 152 3.14 11.00 -0.88
C ASN A 152 3.40 12.14 -1.86
N ARG A 153 4.35 11.96 -2.79
CA ARG A 153 4.58 12.93 -3.88
C ARG A 153 3.42 12.99 -4.86
N LEU A 154 2.75 11.87 -5.13
CA LEU A 154 1.56 11.89 -5.98
C LEU A 154 0.46 12.69 -5.30
N VAL A 155 0.28 12.53 -3.98
CA VAL A 155 -0.66 13.36 -3.23
C VAL A 155 -0.30 14.84 -3.38
N ASP A 156 0.97 15.21 -3.18
CA ASP A 156 1.42 16.60 -3.35
C ASP A 156 1.16 17.14 -4.78
N ALA A 157 1.42 16.31 -5.80
CA ALA A 157 1.20 16.68 -7.21
C ALA A 157 -0.28 16.86 -7.58
N TYR A 158 -1.19 16.23 -6.84
CA TYR A 158 -2.63 16.27 -7.09
C TYR A 158 -3.44 16.97 -5.99
N GLN A 159 -2.80 17.62 -5.00
CA GLN A 159 -3.45 18.20 -3.82
C GLN A 159 -4.53 19.26 -4.15
N ASP A 160 -4.35 19.96 -5.27
CA ASP A 160 -5.27 20.99 -5.76
C ASP A 160 -6.44 20.40 -6.57
N ASN A 161 -6.37 19.12 -6.95
CA ASN A 161 -7.43 18.44 -7.69
C ASN A 161 -8.36 17.68 -6.73
N LYS A 162 -9.53 18.26 -6.46
CA LYS A 162 -10.53 17.66 -5.56
C LYS A 162 -11.28 16.46 -6.14
N ASP A 163 -11.07 16.14 -7.42
CA ASP A 163 -11.65 14.96 -8.08
C ASP A 163 -10.75 13.72 -7.96
N ILE A 164 -9.62 13.82 -7.27
CA ILE A 164 -8.72 12.70 -7.01
C ILE A 164 -8.64 12.46 -5.50
N VAL A 165 -8.90 11.23 -5.07
CA VAL A 165 -8.88 10.84 -3.66
C VAL A 165 -7.87 9.74 -3.45
N PHE A 166 -7.08 9.87 -2.39
CA PHE A 166 -5.99 8.98 -2.02
C PHE A 166 -6.33 8.29 -0.69
N ILE A 167 -6.42 6.96 -0.70
CA ILE A 167 -6.84 6.14 0.45
C ILE A 167 -5.87 4.99 0.67
N ALA A 168 -5.36 4.84 1.90
CA ALA A 168 -4.53 3.72 2.32
C ALA A 168 -5.28 2.87 3.36
N ILE A 169 -5.55 1.61 3.05
CA ILE A 169 -6.29 0.66 3.86
C ILE A 169 -5.32 -0.26 4.60
N SER A 170 -5.34 -0.22 5.93
CA SER A 170 -4.47 -0.98 6.83
C SER A 170 -5.24 -2.06 7.59
N LEU A 171 -4.65 -3.25 7.68
CA LEU A 171 -5.17 -4.33 8.53
C LEU A 171 -4.88 -4.11 10.03
N ASP A 172 -3.95 -3.20 10.36
CA ASP A 172 -3.52 -2.95 11.74
C ASP A 172 -4.55 -2.15 12.53
N LYS A 173 -4.55 -2.31 13.86
CA LYS A 173 -5.45 -1.55 14.74
C LYS A 173 -5.14 -0.04 14.70
N THR A 174 -6.18 0.78 14.85
CA THR A 174 -6.09 2.25 14.81
C THR A 174 -4.96 2.83 15.67
N GLU A 175 -4.85 2.43 16.94
CA GLU A 175 -3.78 2.92 17.83
C GLU A 175 -2.36 2.59 17.31
N GLN A 176 -2.20 1.44 16.66
CA GLN A 176 -0.91 1.02 16.09
C GLN A 176 -0.57 1.89 14.88
N VAL A 177 -1.55 2.11 14.01
CA VAL A 177 -1.42 2.97 12.82
C VAL A 177 -1.12 4.41 13.23
N GLU A 178 -1.85 4.99 14.19
CA GLU A 178 -1.61 6.35 14.68
C GLU A 178 -0.19 6.53 15.23
N ARG A 179 0.31 5.56 16.01
CA ARG A 179 1.71 5.59 16.50
C ARG A 179 2.72 5.51 15.37
N PHE A 180 2.48 4.64 14.39
CA PHE A 180 3.36 4.50 13.23
C PHE A 180 3.41 5.78 12.39
N LEU A 181 2.26 6.44 12.17
CA LEU A 181 2.17 7.67 11.38
C LEU A 181 2.91 8.86 12.00
N LYS A 182 3.14 8.86 13.33
CA LYS A 182 3.99 9.88 13.98
C LYS A 182 5.45 9.81 13.54
N VAL A 183 5.96 8.62 13.19
CA VAL A 183 7.34 8.42 12.75
C VAL A 183 7.47 8.32 11.23
N SER A 184 6.42 7.86 10.55
CA SER A 184 6.37 7.69 9.10
C SER A 184 5.08 8.29 8.54
N PRO A 185 5.01 9.63 8.38
CA PRO A 185 3.78 10.31 8.03
C PRO A 185 3.35 10.02 6.59
N PHE A 186 2.06 9.79 6.43
CA PHE A 186 1.39 9.55 5.17
C PHE A 186 0.48 10.74 4.84
N LYS A 187 0.39 11.11 3.57
CA LYS A 187 -0.46 12.21 3.10
C LYS A 187 -1.84 11.74 2.56
N TYR A 188 -2.19 10.46 2.73
CA TYR A 188 -3.48 9.87 2.33
C TYR A 188 -4.50 9.95 3.47
N HIS A 189 -5.77 9.68 3.13
CA HIS A 189 -6.69 9.14 4.11
C HIS A 189 -6.25 7.73 4.50
N VAL A 190 -5.92 7.51 5.78
CA VAL A 190 -5.52 6.19 6.27
C VAL A 190 -6.69 5.56 7.01
N VAL A 191 -7.24 4.48 6.47
CA VAL A 191 -8.30 3.68 7.11
C VAL A 191 -7.64 2.48 7.78
N SER A 192 -7.87 2.29 9.07
CA SER A 192 -7.29 1.23 9.89
C SER A 192 -8.32 0.16 10.26
N ASP A 193 -7.89 -0.86 11.00
CA ASP A 193 -8.71 -2.00 11.47
C ASP A 193 -9.57 -2.64 10.37
N SER A 194 -9.02 -2.72 9.16
CA SER A 194 -9.77 -3.02 7.95
C SER A 194 -9.76 -4.50 7.55
N MET A 195 -9.49 -5.41 8.49
CA MET A 195 -9.56 -6.87 8.24
C MET A 195 -10.85 -7.31 7.50
N PRO A 196 -12.04 -6.74 7.79
CA PRO A 196 -13.24 -7.05 7.00
C PRO A 196 -13.12 -6.69 5.52
N LEU A 197 -12.48 -5.56 5.17
CA LEU A 197 -12.28 -5.17 3.76
C LEU A 197 -11.25 -6.07 3.08
N PHE A 198 -10.15 -6.39 3.76
CA PHE A 198 -9.16 -7.35 3.26
C PHE A 198 -9.82 -8.70 2.94
N SER A 199 -10.66 -9.20 3.86
CA SER A 199 -11.40 -10.45 3.68
C SER A 199 -12.42 -10.36 2.55
N TYR A 200 -13.16 -9.24 2.43
CA TYR A 200 -14.15 -9.02 1.39
C TYR A 200 -13.55 -9.06 -0.02
N TYR A 201 -12.41 -8.41 -0.23
CA TYR A 201 -11.71 -8.42 -1.53
C TYR A 201 -10.75 -9.61 -1.70
N GLY A 202 -10.58 -10.45 -0.69
CA GLY A 202 -9.64 -11.57 -0.71
C GLY A 202 -8.17 -11.15 -0.83
N VAL A 203 -7.82 -9.93 -0.43
CA VAL A 203 -6.44 -9.44 -0.42
C VAL A 203 -5.70 -10.15 0.70
N ASP A 204 -4.71 -10.98 0.38
CA ASP A 204 -3.88 -11.73 1.35
C ASP A 204 -2.37 -11.39 1.27
N GLU A 205 -1.97 -10.49 0.36
CA GLU A 205 -0.59 -10.04 0.14
C GLU A 205 -0.55 -8.51 -0.07
N CYS A 206 0.51 -7.84 0.43
CA CYS A 206 0.69 -6.39 0.32
C CYS A 206 2.11 -6.00 -0.17
N PRO A 207 2.30 -4.79 -0.74
CA PRO A 207 1.26 -3.80 -1.05
C PRO A 207 0.42 -4.18 -2.27
N VAL A 208 -0.81 -3.68 -2.32
CA VAL A 208 -1.68 -3.70 -3.50
C VAL A 208 -2.11 -2.27 -3.79
N SER A 209 -1.84 -1.78 -5.00
CA SER A 209 -2.21 -0.42 -5.42
C SER A 209 -3.24 -0.49 -6.55
N LEU A 210 -4.27 0.35 -6.48
CA LEU A 210 -5.35 0.46 -7.47
C LEU A 210 -5.53 1.91 -7.92
N VAL A 211 -5.89 2.11 -9.19
CA VAL A 211 -6.50 3.35 -9.68
C VAL A 211 -7.89 3.00 -10.21
N ILE A 212 -8.91 3.62 -9.61
CA ILE A 212 -10.32 3.45 -9.95
C ILE A 212 -10.80 4.76 -10.57
N ASP A 213 -11.49 4.69 -11.70
CA ASP A 213 -12.00 5.86 -12.39
C ASP A 213 -13.32 6.38 -11.83
N ARG A 214 -13.84 7.44 -12.47
CA ARG A 214 -15.08 8.15 -12.09
C ARG A 214 -16.33 7.27 -12.12
N ASP A 215 -16.33 6.21 -12.92
CA ASP A 215 -17.44 5.25 -13.04
C ASP A 215 -17.29 4.09 -12.03
N GLY A 216 -16.24 4.10 -11.20
CA GLY A 216 -15.92 3.03 -10.28
C GLY A 216 -15.25 1.83 -10.95
N VAL A 217 -14.65 1.99 -12.14
CA VAL A 217 -13.96 0.93 -12.87
C VAL A 217 -12.47 0.94 -12.56
N ILE A 218 -11.90 -0.22 -12.26
CA ILE A 218 -10.46 -0.39 -12.03
C ILE A 218 -9.71 -0.20 -13.35
N ARG A 219 -8.86 0.83 -13.43
CA ARG A 219 -8.03 1.13 -14.61
C ARG A 219 -6.58 0.71 -14.44
N PHE A 220 -6.13 0.56 -13.21
CA PHE A 220 -4.81 0.02 -12.88
C PHE A 220 -4.88 -0.78 -11.59
N ASN A 221 -4.09 -1.85 -11.54
CA ASN A 221 -3.83 -2.61 -10.33
C ASN A 221 -2.38 -3.12 -10.34
N SER A 222 -1.76 -3.25 -9.16
CA SER A 222 -0.44 -3.85 -9.01
C SER A 222 -0.25 -4.57 -7.68
N GLN A 223 0.66 -5.54 -7.68
CA GLN A 223 1.17 -6.23 -6.49
C GLN A 223 2.65 -5.89 -6.25
N GLY A 224 3.02 -5.57 -5.02
CA GLY A 224 4.42 -5.33 -4.63
C GLY A 224 4.93 -3.92 -4.97
N TYR A 225 6.18 -3.64 -4.57
CA TYR A 225 6.81 -2.31 -4.73
C TYR A 225 7.15 -1.93 -6.19
N GLY A 226 7.22 -2.92 -7.09
CA GLY A 226 7.44 -2.70 -8.53
C GLY A 226 8.68 -1.87 -8.85
N ASP A 227 9.78 -2.07 -8.12
CA ASP A 227 11.06 -1.36 -8.26
C ASP A 227 10.94 0.18 -8.29
N GLY A 228 9.91 0.74 -7.66
CA GLY A 228 9.65 2.20 -7.63
C GLY A 228 8.96 2.74 -8.89
N THR A 229 8.42 1.88 -9.76
CA THR A 229 7.66 2.28 -10.96
C THR A 229 6.16 2.44 -10.70
N VAL A 230 5.63 1.89 -9.61
CA VAL A 230 4.19 1.95 -9.27
C VAL A 230 3.65 3.40 -9.28
N PRO A 231 4.32 4.41 -8.68
CA PRO A 231 3.83 5.78 -8.71
C PRO A 231 3.72 6.37 -10.13
N ASP A 232 4.64 6.01 -11.04
CA ASP A 232 4.61 6.50 -12.41
C ASP A 232 3.45 5.91 -13.20
N TRP A 233 3.17 4.62 -12.99
CA TRP A 233 2.01 3.95 -13.60
C TRP A 233 0.70 4.49 -13.05
N ILE A 234 0.60 4.76 -11.74
CA ILE A 234 -0.56 5.46 -11.16
C ILE A 234 -0.77 6.81 -11.84
N ARG A 235 0.28 7.63 -11.94
CA ARG A 235 0.21 8.95 -12.58
C ARG A 235 -0.21 8.86 -14.05
N LYS A 236 0.38 7.91 -14.80
CA LYS A 236 0.00 7.66 -16.19
C LYS A 236 -1.48 7.29 -16.29
N THR A 237 -1.95 6.35 -15.46
CA THR A 237 -3.35 5.93 -15.47
C THR A 237 -4.30 7.06 -15.12
N ILE A 238 -3.98 7.88 -14.11
CA ILE A 238 -4.77 9.09 -13.79
C ILE A 238 -4.87 10.01 -15.01
N SER A 239 -3.76 10.21 -15.73
CA SER A 239 -3.72 11.08 -16.92
C SER A 239 -4.48 10.51 -18.12
N ASP A 240 -4.58 9.18 -18.24
CA ASP A 240 -5.34 8.49 -19.28
C ASP A 240 -6.87 8.54 -19.03
N ILE A 241 -7.30 8.79 -17.78
CA ILE A 241 -8.71 8.90 -17.41
C ILE A 241 -9.21 10.31 -17.77
N LYS A 242 -9.99 10.39 -18.84
CA LYS A 242 -10.63 11.63 -19.34
C LYS A 242 -11.60 12.25 -18.34
#